data_AF-Q56IA9-F1
#
_entry.id   AF-Q56IA9-F1
#
_cell.length_a   1.000
_cell.length_b   1.000
_cell.length_c   1.000
_cell.angle_alpha   90.00
_cell.angle_beta   90.00
_cell.angle_gamma   90.00
#
_symmetry.space_group_name_H-M   'P 1'
#
loop_
_entity.id
_entity.type
_entity.pdbx_description
1 polymer ?
#
loop_
_entity_poly.entity_id
_entity_poly.type
_entity_poly.pdbx_seq_one_letter_code
_entity_poly.pdbx_strand_id
1 'polypeptide(L)'
;MKFLVVLLAVASLAHGKVVPDNHTAFGYLKNSIAEAEKIRVREEQYLQQQRDRLVSAAHCWSDGQNQVWRVEVILGSVTLFTGGNRQFTSVFINHPSWFPLLVRNDVGVIYLPTSVTFSSTIAPVPLPQGAELEETFAGESAIASGFGLTVDGGSISSNQFLSQVRLNVLSNSVCRFGFPLILQDSNICTSGIGGVGTCSGDSGGPLYITRGNRNVLMGVTSFMPFINQHL
;
A
#
# COMPACT_ATOMS: atom_id res chain seq x y z
N MET A 1 6.32 9.66 18.92
CA MET A 1 6.62 9.75 17.47
C MET A 1 5.92 8.59 16.77
N LYS A 2 5.04 8.90 15.83
CA LYS A 2 4.28 7.93 15.01
C LYS A 2 5.17 7.59 13.81
N PHE A 3 5.74 6.40 13.76
CA PHE A 3 6.56 5.97 12.62
C PHE A 3 5.70 5.21 11.60
N LEU A 4 6.02 5.41 10.32
CA LEU A 4 5.46 4.66 9.21
C LEU A 4 6.62 3.89 8.56
N VAL A 5 6.55 2.57 8.56
CA VAL A 5 7.51 1.72 7.85
C VAL A 5 6.86 1.35 6.52
N VAL A 6 7.45 1.72 5.39
CA VAL A 6 6.87 1.32 4.10
C VAL A 6 7.30 -0.10 3.76
N LEU A 7 6.30 -0.92 3.48
CA LEU A 7 6.51 -2.24 2.91
C LEU A 7 7.00 -2.11 1.49
N LEU A 8 8.02 -2.90 1.18
CA LEU A 8 8.46 -3.11 -0.20
C LEU A 8 7.82 -4.37 -0.82
N ALA A 9 7.22 -5.26 -0.02
CA ALA A 9 6.55 -6.47 -0.52
C ALA A 9 5.33 -6.86 0.33
N VAL A 10 4.16 -6.95 -0.31
CA VAL A 10 3.02 -7.74 0.20
C VAL A 10 3.01 -9.04 -0.59
N ALA A 11 3.24 -10.17 0.05
CA ALA A 11 2.90 -11.47 -0.52
C ALA A 11 1.55 -11.89 0.08
N SER A 12 0.48 -11.80 -0.70
CA SER A 12 -0.84 -12.31 -0.33
C SER A 12 -0.89 -13.82 -0.61
N LEU A 13 -1.01 -14.62 0.45
CA LEU A 13 -1.34 -16.03 0.35
C LEU A 13 -2.79 -16.26 0.79
N ALA A 14 -3.51 -16.98 -0.08
CA ALA A 14 -4.85 -17.54 0.05
C ALA A 14 -6.06 -16.61 -0.25
N HIS A 15 -6.71 -16.95 -1.36
CA HIS A 15 -8.04 -16.48 -1.76
C HIS A 15 -9.10 -17.32 -1.04
N GLY A 16 -10.04 -16.67 -0.36
CA GLY A 16 -11.23 -17.32 0.19
C GLY A 16 -12.49 -16.75 -0.43
N LYS A 17 -13.30 -17.59 -1.09
CA LYS A 17 -14.72 -17.28 -1.33
C LYS A 17 -15.49 -17.67 -0.07
N VAL A 18 -15.78 -16.73 0.82
CA VAL A 18 -16.86 -16.88 1.80
C VAL A 18 -17.44 -15.51 2.14
N VAL A 19 -18.72 -15.30 1.80
CA VAL A 19 -19.61 -14.42 2.56
C VAL A 19 -20.36 -15.32 3.54
N PRO A 20 -20.17 -15.19 4.87
CA PRO A 20 -21.10 -15.72 5.83
C PRO A 20 -21.94 -14.57 6.40
N ASP A 21 -23.16 -14.45 5.88
CA ASP A 21 -24.27 -13.83 6.60
C ASP A 21 -24.50 -14.60 7.90
N ASN A 22 -24.19 -13.97 9.05
CA ASN A 22 -24.79 -14.17 10.38
C ASN A 22 -23.96 -13.58 11.55
N HIS A 23 -23.01 -12.68 11.28
CA HIS A 23 -22.30 -11.93 12.33
C HIS A 23 -22.45 -10.41 12.18
N THR A 24 -23.65 -9.91 11.87
CA THR A 24 -23.90 -8.47 11.98
C THR A 24 -24.20 -8.10 13.43
N ALA A 25 -23.52 -7.05 13.88
CA ALA A 25 -23.59 -6.48 15.23
C ALA A 25 -25.02 -6.20 15.73
N PHE A 26 -26.02 -6.14 14.85
CA PHE A 26 -27.41 -5.83 15.18
C PHE A 26 -28.07 -6.88 16.10
N GLY A 27 -27.69 -8.16 16.00
CA GLY A 27 -28.22 -9.23 16.85
C GLY A 27 -27.74 -9.19 18.31
N TYR A 28 -26.56 -8.61 18.56
CA TYR A 28 -25.99 -8.49 19.90
C TYR A 28 -26.60 -7.32 20.70
N LEU A 29 -27.08 -6.26 20.04
CA LEU A 29 -27.34 -4.95 20.65
C LEU A 29 -28.36 -4.89 21.81
N LYS A 30 -29.21 -5.90 22.01
CA LYS A 30 -30.26 -5.81 23.06
C LYS A 30 -29.78 -6.08 24.50
N ASN A 31 -28.66 -6.79 24.71
CA ASN A 31 -28.15 -7.13 26.06
C ASN A 31 -26.63 -6.89 26.24
N SER A 32 -25.91 -6.34 25.25
CA SER A 32 -24.44 -6.42 25.16
C SER A 32 -23.68 -5.09 25.14
N ILE A 33 -24.33 -3.94 25.31
CA ILE A 33 -23.68 -2.62 25.12
C ILE A 33 -22.46 -2.45 26.04
N ALA A 34 -22.53 -2.88 27.30
CA ALA A 34 -21.41 -2.78 28.25
C ALA A 34 -20.24 -3.73 27.93
N GLU A 35 -20.52 -4.94 27.41
CA GLU A 35 -19.47 -5.88 26.99
C GLU A 35 -18.89 -5.51 25.62
N ALA A 36 -19.72 -5.03 24.70
CA ALA A 36 -19.29 -4.44 23.44
C ALA A 36 -18.40 -3.21 23.67
N GLU A 37 -18.67 -2.41 24.70
CA GLU A 37 -17.82 -1.29 25.08
C GLU A 37 -16.49 -1.73 25.70
N LYS A 38 -16.45 -2.80 26.50
CA LYS A 38 -15.18 -3.38 26.98
C LYS A 38 -14.34 -3.98 25.85
N ILE A 39 -14.99 -4.61 24.87
CA ILE A 39 -14.34 -5.13 23.67
C ILE A 39 -13.79 -3.96 22.85
N ARG A 40 -14.60 -2.92 22.58
CA ARG A 40 -14.16 -1.67 21.92
C ARG A 40 -12.95 -1.06 22.60
N VAL A 41 -12.98 -0.92 23.93
CA VAL A 41 -11.87 -0.34 24.70
C VAL A 41 -10.62 -1.21 24.63
N ARG A 42 -10.74 -2.55 24.69
CA ARG A 42 -9.60 -3.45 24.53
C ARG A 42 -9.05 -3.44 23.10
N GLU A 43 -9.89 -3.35 22.09
CA GLU A 43 -9.49 -3.18 20.70
C GLU A 43 -8.76 -1.85 20.50
N GLU A 44 -9.28 -0.75 21.06
CA GLU A 44 -8.61 0.55 21.07
C GLU A 44 -7.26 0.51 21.80
N GLN A 45 -7.18 -0.17 22.95
CA GLN A 45 -5.92 -0.37 23.68
C GLN A 45 -4.92 -1.25 22.92
N TYR A 46 -5.40 -2.30 22.25
CA TYR A 46 -4.59 -3.19 21.41
C TYR A 46 -4.03 -2.44 20.20
N LEU A 47 -4.87 -1.65 19.52
CA LEU A 47 -4.47 -0.76 18.42
C LEU A 47 -3.55 0.37 18.89
N GLN A 48 -3.68 0.84 20.14
CA GLN A 48 -2.74 1.79 20.75
C GLN A 48 -1.38 1.17 21.11
N GLN A 49 -1.32 -0.16 21.35
CA GLN A 49 -0.08 -0.89 21.60
C GLN A 49 0.65 -1.31 20.32
N GLN A 50 -0.05 -1.50 19.19
CA GLN A 50 0.55 -1.70 17.86
C GLN A 50 1.12 -0.38 17.32
N ARG A 51 2.35 -0.05 17.71
CA ARG A 51 2.99 1.22 17.34
C ARG A 51 3.47 1.27 15.88
N ASP A 52 3.82 0.11 15.32
CA ASP A 52 4.44 0.03 14.01
C ASP A 52 3.38 -0.28 12.96
N ARG A 53 3.30 0.66 12.00
CA ARG A 53 2.28 0.68 10.97
C ARG A 53 2.95 0.81 9.61
N LEU A 54 2.29 0.22 8.63
CA LEU A 54 2.73 0.19 7.25
C LEU A 54 1.61 0.73 6.40
N VAL A 55 1.95 1.31 5.26
CA VAL A 55 0.96 1.73 4.26
C VAL A 55 1.08 0.84 3.04
N SER A 56 -0.06 0.55 2.44
CA SER A 56 -0.19 -0.21 1.19
C SER A 56 -1.45 0.24 0.45
N ALA A 57 -1.72 -0.31 -0.72
CA ALA A 57 -2.92 -0.03 -1.49
C ALA A 57 -4.11 -0.81 -0.91
N ALA A 58 -5.29 -0.19 -0.90
CA ALA A 58 -6.49 -0.82 -0.38
C ALA A 58 -6.91 -2.04 -1.21
N HIS A 59 -6.70 -1.99 -2.53
CA HIS A 59 -7.02 -3.10 -3.43
C HIS A 59 -6.16 -4.35 -3.17
N CYS A 60 -4.98 -4.23 -2.54
CA CYS A 60 -4.18 -5.38 -2.13
C CYS A 60 -4.85 -6.20 -1.02
N TRP A 61 -5.72 -5.56 -0.23
CA TRP A 61 -6.52 -6.23 0.79
C TRP A 61 -7.90 -6.64 0.27
N SER A 62 -8.58 -5.73 -0.43
CA SER A 62 -9.85 -6.03 -1.07
C SER A 62 -10.07 -5.20 -2.34
N ASP A 63 -10.23 -5.90 -3.46
CA ASP A 63 -10.46 -5.33 -4.79
C ASP A 63 -11.96 -5.10 -5.09
N GLY A 64 -12.84 -5.32 -4.11
CA GLY A 64 -14.30 -5.25 -4.25
C GLY A 64 -14.96 -6.54 -4.75
N GLN A 65 -14.18 -7.55 -5.17
CA GLN A 65 -14.64 -8.89 -5.56
C GLN A 65 -14.11 -9.96 -4.60
N ASN A 66 -12.86 -9.81 -4.20
CA ASN A 66 -12.10 -10.68 -3.32
C ASN A 66 -11.63 -9.89 -2.11
N GLN A 67 -11.40 -10.60 -1.02
CA GLN A 67 -10.76 -10.07 0.17
C GLN A 67 -9.72 -11.05 0.68
N VAL A 68 -8.54 -10.54 0.99
CA VAL A 68 -7.46 -11.27 1.64
C VAL A 68 -7.78 -11.37 3.14
N TRP A 69 -7.52 -12.52 3.75
CA TRP A 69 -7.75 -12.74 5.18
C TRP A 69 -6.47 -12.60 6.01
N ARG A 70 -5.29 -12.66 5.37
CA ARG A 70 -3.97 -12.51 5.98
C ARG A 70 -2.93 -12.11 4.93
N VAL A 71 -2.01 -11.23 5.30
CA VAL A 71 -0.85 -10.85 4.49
C VAL A 71 0.45 -11.24 5.19
N GLU A 72 1.47 -11.61 4.42
CA GLU A 72 2.85 -11.67 4.90
C GLU A 72 3.54 -10.33 4.64
N VAL A 73 4.07 -9.75 5.71
CA VAL A 73 4.93 -8.58 5.69
C VAL A 73 6.38 -9.03 5.70
N ILE A 74 7.20 -8.45 4.81
CA ILE A 74 8.64 -8.68 4.74
C ILE A 74 9.37 -7.34 4.92
N LEU A 75 10.22 -7.25 5.94
CA LEU A 75 10.99 -6.04 6.28
C LEU A 75 12.49 -6.32 6.22
N GLY A 76 13.27 -5.38 5.69
CA GLY A 76 14.73 -5.44 5.70
C GLY A 76 15.34 -6.52 4.80
N SER A 77 14.64 -6.92 3.74
CA SER A 77 15.15 -7.81 2.70
C SER A 77 15.14 -7.14 1.33
N VAL A 78 16.08 -7.52 0.48
CA VAL A 78 16.12 -7.19 -0.96
C VAL A 78 15.78 -8.39 -1.85
N THR A 79 15.40 -9.53 -1.25
CA THR A 79 14.90 -10.71 -1.94
C THR A 79 13.48 -11.04 -1.47
N LEU A 80 12.59 -11.41 -2.40
CA LEU A 80 11.17 -11.60 -2.10
C LEU A 80 10.92 -12.85 -1.25
N PHE A 81 11.62 -13.95 -1.52
CA PHE A 81 11.33 -15.26 -0.91
C PHE A 81 12.30 -15.68 0.19
N THR A 82 13.35 -14.91 0.44
CA THR A 82 14.37 -15.23 1.45
C THR A 82 14.71 -14.01 2.30
N GLY A 83 15.32 -14.23 3.47
CA GLY A 83 15.77 -13.16 4.36
C GLY A 83 14.64 -12.29 4.94
N GLY A 84 15.06 -11.21 5.62
CA GLY A 84 14.18 -10.22 6.24
C GLY A 84 13.49 -10.68 7.54
N ASN A 85 12.88 -9.71 8.21
CA ASN A 85 11.91 -9.97 9.27
C ASN A 85 10.54 -10.22 8.63
N ARG A 86 10.01 -11.42 8.82
CA ARG A 86 8.76 -11.87 8.20
C ARG A 86 7.66 -12.02 9.24
N GLN A 87 6.53 -11.36 9.01
CA GLN A 87 5.42 -11.36 9.95
C GLN A 87 4.10 -11.55 9.21
N PHE A 88 3.23 -12.40 9.75
CA PHE A 88 1.86 -12.51 9.25
C PHE A 88 0.92 -11.61 10.04
N THR A 89 0.05 -10.88 9.35
CA THR A 89 -0.99 -10.06 9.97
C THR A 89 -2.30 -10.15 9.22
N SER A 90 -3.40 -10.08 9.98
CA SER A 90 -4.76 -9.98 9.47
C SER A 90 -5.37 -8.60 9.78
N VAL A 91 -4.57 -7.67 10.31
CA VAL A 91 -5.02 -6.32 10.67
C VAL A 91 -4.63 -5.35 9.58
N PHE A 92 -5.53 -5.19 8.62
CA PHE A 92 -5.46 -4.22 7.54
C PHE A 92 -6.70 -3.34 7.59
N ILE A 93 -6.51 -2.02 7.62
CA ILE A 93 -7.59 -1.05 7.62
C ILE A 93 -7.52 -0.26 6.32
N ASN A 94 -8.48 -0.54 5.41
CA ASN A 94 -8.69 0.28 4.21
C ASN A 94 -9.09 1.70 4.60
N HIS A 95 -8.78 2.67 3.74
CA HIS A 95 -9.36 3.99 3.84
C HIS A 95 -10.90 3.89 3.92
N PRO A 96 -11.59 4.60 4.83
CA PRO A 96 -13.04 4.47 5.01
C PRO A 96 -13.86 4.78 3.75
N SER A 97 -13.29 5.58 2.84
CA SER A 97 -13.87 5.93 1.54
C SER A 97 -13.24 5.19 0.36
N TRP A 98 -12.58 4.05 0.59
CA TRP A 98 -12.10 3.17 -0.48
C TRP A 98 -13.28 2.77 -1.37
N PHE A 99 -13.20 3.09 -2.66
CA PHE A 99 -14.24 2.75 -3.64
C PHE A 99 -13.62 2.00 -4.83
N PRO A 100 -13.68 0.65 -4.84
CA PRO A 100 -12.96 -0.17 -5.79
C PRO A 100 -13.38 0.05 -7.24
N LEU A 101 -14.67 0.32 -7.49
CA LEU A 101 -15.19 0.51 -8.85
C LEU A 101 -14.49 1.64 -9.63
N LEU A 102 -14.07 2.71 -8.94
CA LEU A 102 -13.37 3.84 -9.55
C LEU A 102 -11.97 4.04 -8.98
N VAL A 103 -11.48 3.08 -8.19
CA VAL A 103 -10.17 3.12 -7.51
C VAL A 103 -9.99 4.41 -6.69
N ARG A 104 -11.03 4.86 -5.97
CA ARG A 104 -10.96 6.08 -5.14
C ARG A 104 -10.38 5.76 -3.78
N ASN A 105 -9.45 6.59 -3.31
CA ASN A 105 -8.82 6.45 -1.99
C ASN A 105 -8.16 5.06 -1.80
N ASP A 106 -7.40 4.62 -2.79
CA ASP A 106 -6.71 3.32 -2.81
C ASP A 106 -5.50 3.28 -1.86
N VAL A 107 -5.78 3.39 -0.56
CA VAL A 107 -4.76 3.41 0.48
C VAL A 107 -5.30 2.69 1.71
N GLY A 108 -4.42 2.00 2.41
CA GLY A 108 -4.75 1.35 3.66
C GLY A 108 -3.54 1.17 4.56
N VAL A 109 -3.81 0.84 5.81
CA VAL A 109 -2.80 0.72 6.87
C VAL A 109 -2.76 -0.71 7.37
N ILE A 110 -1.58 -1.31 7.35
CA ILE A 110 -1.29 -2.60 7.95
C ILE A 110 -0.74 -2.36 9.35
N TYR A 111 -1.27 -3.08 10.33
CA TYR A 111 -0.76 -3.06 11.70
C TYR A 111 0.06 -4.33 11.97
N LEU A 112 1.27 -4.14 12.48
CA LEU A 112 2.15 -5.25 12.78
C LEU A 112 1.77 -5.94 14.10
N PRO A 113 1.73 -7.28 14.15
CA PRO A 113 1.39 -8.03 15.35
C PRO A 113 2.45 -7.85 16.44
N THR A 114 3.70 -7.59 16.06
CA THR A 114 4.81 -7.32 16.97
C THR A 114 5.62 -6.13 16.46
N SER A 115 6.14 -5.34 17.40
CA SER A 115 7.02 -4.22 17.04
C SER A 115 8.31 -4.69 16.40
N VAL A 116 8.86 -3.84 15.53
CA VAL A 116 10.08 -4.11 14.77
C VAL A 116 11.21 -3.27 15.30
N THR A 117 12.40 -3.88 15.42
CA THR A 117 13.61 -3.15 15.78
C THR A 117 14.21 -2.51 14.54
N PHE A 118 14.40 -1.19 14.57
CA PHE A 118 15.06 -0.48 13.48
C PHE A 118 16.53 -0.86 13.37
N SER A 119 17.03 -0.87 12.15
CA SER A 119 18.40 -1.26 11.78
C SER A 119 18.87 -0.48 10.56
N SER A 120 20.06 -0.79 10.05
CA SER A 120 20.53 -0.27 8.76
C SER A 120 19.66 -0.69 7.57
N THR A 121 18.86 -1.76 7.70
CA THR A 121 17.98 -2.28 6.64
C THR A 121 16.50 -2.06 6.92
N ILE A 122 16.13 -1.65 8.14
CA ILE A 122 14.74 -1.36 8.52
C ILE A 122 14.69 0.03 9.15
N ALA A 123 14.14 0.98 8.41
CA ALA A 123 13.91 2.33 8.88
C ALA A 123 12.54 2.83 8.41
N PRO A 124 11.89 3.71 9.19
CA PRO A 124 10.67 4.36 8.76
C PRO A 124 10.96 5.38 7.66
N VAL A 125 9.96 5.63 6.82
CA VAL A 125 10.01 6.68 5.81
C VAL A 125 9.21 7.89 6.32
N PRO A 126 9.75 9.12 6.25
CA PRO A 126 9.00 10.32 6.59
C PRO A 126 7.85 10.55 5.59
N LEU A 127 6.71 10.99 6.13
CA LEU A 127 5.61 11.54 5.36
C LEU A 127 5.85 13.02 5.03
N PRO A 128 5.14 13.59 4.05
CA PRO A 128 5.19 15.02 3.76
C PRO A 128 4.68 15.81 4.97
N GLN A 129 5.25 16.99 5.19
CA GLN A 129 4.91 17.87 6.31
C GLN A 129 5.02 19.35 5.93
N GLY A 130 4.22 20.20 6.58
CA GLY A 130 4.22 21.64 6.32
C GLY A 130 3.82 21.94 4.88
N ALA A 131 4.63 22.74 4.17
CA ALA A 131 4.38 23.11 2.79
C ALA A 131 4.38 21.91 1.82
N GLU A 132 5.06 20.80 2.16
CA GLU A 132 5.11 19.58 1.34
C GLU A 132 3.71 18.93 1.20
N LEU A 133 2.75 19.24 2.09
CA LEU A 133 1.38 18.73 2.02
C LEU A 133 0.54 19.37 0.89
N GLU A 134 0.94 20.55 0.43
CA GLU A 134 0.25 21.30 -0.62
C GLU A 134 0.95 21.15 -1.98
N GLU A 135 2.06 20.41 -2.04
CA GLU A 135 2.80 20.16 -3.27
C GLU A 135 2.08 19.12 -4.15
N THR A 136 2.03 19.40 -5.45
CA THR A 136 1.60 18.41 -6.46
C THR A 136 2.73 17.48 -6.88
N PHE A 137 3.97 17.82 -6.49
CA PHE A 137 5.22 17.18 -6.92
C PHE A 137 5.43 17.14 -8.45
N ALA A 138 4.61 17.83 -9.25
CA ALA A 138 4.74 17.82 -10.71
C ALA A 138 6.11 18.35 -11.17
N GLY A 139 6.75 17.62 -12.09
CA GLY A 139 8.10 17.93 -12.58
C GLY A 139 9.23 17.34 -11.73
N GLU A 140 8.93 16.78 -10.55
CA GLU A 140 9.93 16.15 -9.70
C GLU A 140 10.36 14.78 -10.21
N SER A 141 11.55 14.38 -9.80
CA SER A 141 12.06 13.03 -10.03
C SER A 141 11.85 12.16 -8.80
N ALA A 142 11.06 11.11 -8.96
CA ALA A 142 10.64 10.19 -7.93
C ALA A 142 11.20 8.79 -8.16
N ILE A 143 11.22 7.98 -7.11
CA ILE A 143 11.61 6.58 -7.17
C ILE A 143 10.41 5.74 -6.75
N ALA A 144 10.01 4.82 -7.62
CA ALA A 144 9.15 3.71 -7.28
C ALA A 144 10.01 2.46 -7.07
N SER A 145 9.61 1.59 -6.15
CA SER A 145 10.32 0.35 -5.89
C SER A 145 9.39 -0.76 -5.44
N GLY A 146 9.70 -1.99 -5.83
CA GLY A 146 8.88 -3.16 -5.53
C GLY A 146 9.52 -4.45 -6.04
N PHE A 147 8.82 -5.56 -5.81
CA PHE A 147 9.22 -6.89 -6.26
C PHE A 147 8.32 -7.43 -7.37
N GLY A 148 7.54 -6.56 -8.02
CA GLY A 148 6.68 -6.92 -9.14
C GLY A 148 7.47 -7.40 -10.36
N LEU A 149 6.75 -7.66 -11.44
CA LEU A 149 7.35 -8.04 -12.72
C LEU A 149 8.29 -6.94 -13.21
N THR A 150 9.42 -7.32 -13.78
CA THR A 150 10.38 -6.38 -14.39
C THR A 150 10.11 -6.17 -15.88
N VAL A 151 9.14 -6.89 -16.45
CA VAL A 151 8.74 -6.84 -17.85
C VAL A 151 7.29 -7.29 -17.99
N ASP A 152 6.56 -6.68 -18.94
CA ASP A 152 5.19 -7.07 -19.25
C ASP A 152 5.12 -8.53 -19.71
N GLY A 153 4.12 -9.26 -19.21
CA GLY A 153 3.97 -10.70 -19.48
C GLY A 153 5.07 -11.58 -18.88
N GLY A 154 5.96 -11.02 -18.05
CA GLY A 154 6.98 -11.76 -17.33
C GLY A 154 6.42 -12.65 -16.22
N SER A 155 7.33 -13.26 -15.45
CA SER A 155 6.97 -14.05 -14.27
C SER A 155 7.89 -13.74 -13.10
N ILE A 156 7.35 -13.87 -11.88
CA ILE A 156 8.12 -13.78 -10.65
C ILE A 156 8.96 -15.05 -10.50
N SER A 157 10.27 -14.89 -10.34
CA SER A 157 11.20 -16.03 -10.17
C SER A 157 11.49 -16.31 -8.68
N SER A 158 12.00 -17.51 -8.37
CA SER A 158 12.44 -17.83 -6.99
C SER A 158 13.56 -16.90 -6.47
N ASN A 159 14.27 -16.22 -7.37
CA ASN A 159 15.31 -15.24 -7.06
C ASN A 159 14.83 -13.80 -7.26
N GLN A 160 13.52 -13.55 -7.18
CA GLN A 160 12.96 -12.20 -7.30
C GLN A 160 13.60 -11.24 -6.29
N PHE A 161 14.13 -10.14 -6.80
CA PHE A 161 14.85 -9.14 -6.02
C PHE A 161 14.17 -7.77 -6.13
N LEU A 162 14.45 -6.92 -5.15
CA LEU A 162 13.90 -5.57 -5.10
C LEU A 162 14.41 -4.76 -6.30
N SER A 163 13.49 -4.28 -7.11
CA SER A 163 13.78 -3.37 -8.21
C SER A 163 13.32 -1.96 -7.87
N GLN A 164 13.98 -0.97 -8.48
CA GLN A 164 13.57 0.42 -8.38
C GLN A 164 13.70 1.11 -9.73
N VAL A 165 12.84 2.09 -9.96
CA VAL A 165 12.80 2.88 -11.18
C VAL A 165 12.66 4.35 -10.84
N ARG A 166 13.44 5.19 -11.54
CA ARG A 166 13.30 6.64 -11.45
C ARG A 166 12.28 7.11 -12.47
N LEU A 167 11.31 7.88 -12.02
CA LEU A 167 10.18 8.34 -12.81
C LEU A 167 9.98 9.84 -12.63
N ASN A 168 9.55 10.51 -13.69
CA ASN A 168 9.20 11.93 -13.62
C ASN A 168 7.72 12.08 -13.28
N VAL A 169 7.40 12.92 -12.30
CA VAL A 169 6.02 13.18 -11.90
C VAL A 169 5.35 14.09 -12.93
N LEU A 170 4.17 13.67 -13.38
CA LEU A 170 3.33 14.42 -14.30
C LEU A 170 2.32 15.28 -13.53
N SER A 171 1.95 16.42 -14.10
CA SER A 171 0.78 17.15 -13.61
C SER A 171 -0.50 16.35 -13.87
N ASN A 172 -1.50 16.53 -13.01
CA ASN A 172 -2.79 15.87 -13.21
C ASN A 172 -3.50 16.34 -14.48
N SER A 173 -3.22 17.56 -14.99
CA SER A 173 -3.74 18.00 -16.29
C SER A 173 -3.23 17.15 -17.45
N VAL A 174 -1.97 16.71 -17.43
CA VAL A 174 -1.41 15.77 -18.41
C VAL A 174 -1.92 14.35 -18.14
N CYS A 175 -1.97 13.94 -16.88
CA CYS A 175 -2.37 12.58 -16.53
C CYS A 175 -3.84 12.26 -16.90
N ARG A 176 -4.72 13.26 -16.89
CA ARG A 176 -6.13 13.11 -17.30
C ARG A 176 -6.30 12.56 -18.72
N PHE A 177 -5.33 12.74 -19.61
CA PHE A 177 -5.39 12.13 -20.94
C PHE A 177 -5.26 10.60 -20.90
N GLY A 178 -4.50 10.05 -19.96
CA GLY A 178 -4.37 8.60 -19.77
C GLY A 178 -5.48 7.98 -18.91
N PHE A 179 -6.08 8.78 -18.01
CA PHE A 179 -7.08 8.32 -17.04
C PHE A 179 -8.31 9.24 -16.96
N PRO A 180 -9.05 9.44 -18.06
CA PRO A 180 -10.09 10.47 -18.14
C PRO A 180 -11.26 10.26 -17.16
N LEU A 181 -11.53 9.03 -16.75
CA LEU A 181 -12.69 8.68 -15.90
C LEU A 181 -12.31 8.45 -14.43
N ILE A 182 -11.06 8.05 -14.16
CA ILE A 182 -10.63 7.56 -12.85
C ILE A 182 -9.54 8.40 -12.20
N LEU A 183 -9.07 9.51 -12.78
CA LEU A 183 -8.13 10.37 -12.06
C LEU A 183 -8.84 11.23 -11.00
N GLN A 184 -8.23 11.39 -9.83
CA GLN A 184 -8.57 12.35 -8.79
C GLN A 184 -7.43 13.34 -8.58
N ASP A 185 -7.74 14.49 -7.99
CA ASP A 185 -6.72 15.47 -7.62
C ASP A 185 -5.75 14.95 -6.55
N SER A 186 -6.18 13.97 -5.74
CA SER A 186 -5.35 13.27 -4.77
C SER A 186 -4.42 12.21 -5.37
N ASN A 187 -4.45 11.98 -6.68
CA ASN A 187 -3.52 11.06 -7.34
C ASN A 187 -2.23 11.78 -7.76
N ILE A 188 -1.14 11.01 -7.73
CA ILE A 188 0.16 11.38 -8.31
C ILE A 188 0.39 10.47 -9.50
N CYS A 189 0.72 11.05 -10.65
CA CYS A 189 1.04 10.30 -11.85
C CYS A 189 2.51 10.40 -12.20
N THR A 190 3.04 9.35 -12.80
CA THR A 190 4.41 9.30 -13.28
C THR A 190 4.46 9.03 -14.78
N SER A 191 5.48 9.56 -15.44
CA SER A 191 5.71 9.34 -16.86
C SER A 191 6.21 7.92 -17.14
N GLY A 192 5.61 7.26 -18.11
CA GLY A 192 6.08 5.98 -18.67
C GLY A 192 7.01 6.13 -19.88
N ILE A 193 7.46 7.35 -20.21
CA ILE A 193 8.35 7.60 -21.34
C ILE A 193 9.62 6.76 -21.20
N GLY A 194 10.00 6.06 -22.27
CA GLY A 194 11.14 5.14 -22.27
C GLY A 194 10.78 3.70 -21.87
N GLY A 195 9.50 3.37 -21.71
CA GLY A 195 9.05 2.01 -21.40
C GLY A 195 9.38 1.60 -19.96
N VAL A 196 9.38 2.55 -19.03
CA VAL A 196 9.71 2.34 -17.63
C VAL A 196 8.51 2.68 -16.75
N GLY A 197 8.35 1.97 -15.63
CA GLY A 197 7.22 2.16 -14.73
C GLY A 197 7.12 1.08 -13.69
N THR A 198 6.09 1.16 -12.85
CA THR A 198 5.64 0.06 -11.99
C THR A 198 4.91 -0.98 -12.83
N CYS A 199 4.97 -2.25 -12.45
CA CYS A 199 4.28 -3.34 -13.15
C CYS A 199 3.43 -4.18 -12.18
N SER A 200 2.84 -5.26 -12.70
CA SER A 200 2.04 -6.21 -11.91
C SER A 200 2.86 -6.71 -10.71
N GLY A 201 2.29 -6.58 -9.51
CA GLY A 201 2.95 -6.96 -8.26
C GLY A 201 3.65 -5.81 -7.51
N ASP A 202 3.77 -4.62 -8.10
CA ASP A 202 4.29 -3.44 -7.40
C ASP A 202 3.22 -2.63 -6.64
N SER A 203 1.94 -3.01 -6.79
CA SER A 203 0.82 -2.42 -6.07
C SER A 203 1.07 -2.37 -4.56
N GLY A 204 0.75 -1.23 -3.95
CA GLY A 204 1.01 -0.99 -2.53
C GLY A 204 2.45 -0.60 -2.20
N GLY A 205 3.37 -0.66 -3.17
CA GLY A 205 4.76 -0.22 -3.01
C GLY A 205 4.91 1.31 -2.91
N PRO A 206 6.04 1.80 -2.38
CA PRO A 206 6.31 3.23 -2.25
C PRO A 206 6.52 3.93 -3.59
N LEU A 207 6.04 5.17 -3.64
CA LEU A 207 6.57 6.22 -4.49
C LEU A 207 7.13 7.34 -3.60
N TYR A 208 8.43 7.59 -3.67
CA TYR A 208 9.10 8.57 -2.82
C TYR A 208 10.01 9.52 -3.60
N ILE A 209 10.27 10.68 -3.01
CA ILE A 209 11.23 11.68 -3.51
C ILE A 209 12.35 11.89 -2.49
N THR A 210 13.55 12.21 -2.97
CA THR A 210 14.67 12.57 -2.09
C THR A 210 14.77 14.09 -1.97
N ARG A 211 14.57 14.61 -0.74
CA ARG A 211 14.71 16.02 -0.37
C ARG A 211 15.83 16.16 0.65
N GLY A 212 16.97 16.69 0.21
CA GLY A 212 18.19 16.69 1.04
C GLY A 212 18.54 15.25 1.44
N ASN A 213 18.57 14.96 2.74
CA ASN A 213 18.85 13.63 3.28
C ASN A 213 17.57 12.82 3.66
N ARG A 214 16.38 13.26 3.24
CA ARG A 214 15.10 12.60 3.52
C ARG A 214 14.54 11.94 2.27
N ASN A 215 14.19 10.66 2.34
CA ASN A 215 13.32 10.02 1.37
C ASN A 215 11.88 10.21 1.84
N VAL A 216 11.14 11.15 1.24
CA VAL A 216 9.76 11.47 1.64
C VAL A 216 8.79 10.62 0.82
N LEU A 217 7.94 9.85 1.51
CA LEU A 217 6.89 9.07 0.86
C LEU A 217 5.79 10.01 0.38
N MET A 218 5.54 10.06 -0.92
CA MET A 218 4.48 10.91 -1.47
C MET A 218 3.29 10.12 -2.01
N GLY A 219 3.48 8.83 -2.32
CA GLY A 219 2.41 8.01 -2.85
C GLY A 219 2.61 6.53 -2.61
N VAL A 220 1.56 5.79 -2.94
CA VAL A 220 1.48 4.34 -2.91
C VAL A 220 1.07 3.90 -4.32
N THR A 221 1.78 2.92 -4.89
CA THR A 221 1.46 2.38 -6.21
C THR A 221 0.05 1.80 -6.21
N SER A 222 -0.80 2.27 -7.11
CA SER A 222 -2.24 1.99 -7.09
C SER A 222 -2.70 1.35 -8.40
N PHE A 223 -2.79 2.12 -9.48
CA PHE A 223 -3.20 1.62 -10.79
C PHE A 223 -2.30 2.17 -11.90
N MET A 224 -2.23 1.42 -12.99
CA MET A 224 -1.55 1.77 -14.24
C MET A 224 -2.57 1.70 -15.38
N PRO A 225 -2.31 2.34 -16.53
CA PRO A 225 -3.26 2.29 -17.63
C PRO A 225 -3.32 0.86 -18.17
N PHE A 226 -4.52 0.33 -18.36
CA PHE A 226 -4.75 -0.90 -19.10
C PHE A 226 -4.44 -0.64 -20.58
N ILE A 227 -3.17 -0.61 -20.96
CA ILE A 227 -2.82 -0.66 -22.37
C ILE A 227 -2.61 -2.14 -22.71
N ASN A 228 -3.60 -2.72 -23.38
CA ASN A 228 -3.38 -3.87 -24.25
C ASN A 228 -2.34 -3.44 -25.30
N GLN A 229 -1.04 -3.55 -24.99
CA GLN A 229 -0.02 -3.57 -26.03
C GLN A 229 -0.03 -4.97 -26.64
N HIS A 230 -0.99 -5.20 -27.53
CA HIS A 230 -0.72 -6.09 -28.64
C HIS A 230 0.33 -5.39 -29.51
N LEU A 231 1.43 -6.10 -29.75
CA LEU A 231 2.43 -5.80 -30.77
C LEU A 231 1.78 -5.45 -32.11
#